data_AF-A0A3P7I9Z7-F1
#
_entry.id   AF-A0A3P7I9Z7-F1
#
_cell.length_a   1.000
_cell.length_b   1.000
_cell.length_c   1.000
_cell.angle_alpha   90.00
_cell.angle_beta   90.00
_cell.angle_gamma   90.00
#
_symmetry.space_group_name_H-M   'P 1'
#
loop_
_entity.id
_entity.type
_entity.pdbx_description
1 polymer ?
#
loop_
_entity_poly.entity_id
_entity_poly.type
_entity_poly.pdbx_seq_one_letter_code
_entity_poly.pdbx_strand_id
1 'polypeptide(L)'
;MRELEQDVKHVPLELSILQAFNYSVFPLFWAGVEVNYFDSKSHLITIYEQLPLLLNPSVYQYDRAVTAEMIINKEGPQATSLLLETGEEMANLLGFDRSSPAVRMLIARMIELEWKITVSGSRFYKHKKERYEVISIVELQMLAPAIDWRLFLSSLTGEELHAKEKIALKTGREWLIKLSRILLEYLETEGGQAVVRNYIKWKTLFFHLAYVKPKCRDGLLWSVVEIYSGPPHLRKEFCIMRASGIFPLSLPSVLRKIDGVKKARDNRNLVKQIASNIVDEYRKMLEWSNVLDNVTSPIVLQKLSNMSILISYPDKIDNEMAMEKEGDRIANELFWSMVFGAGAVYREKLRRLRKPVNPKDWVDSKPALSSTPIHNYERNLVQVPFDVVRAPIADTDLLE
;
A
#
# COMPACT_ATOMS: atom_id res chain seq x y z
N MET A 1 -22.69 3.70 8.28
CA MET A 1 -23.79 3.31 9.20
C MET A 1 -24.92 4.34 9.30
N ARG A 2 -24.73 5.63 8.94
CA ARG A 2 -25.82 6.63 8.89
C ARG A 2 -26.98 6.31 7.92
N GLU A 3 -26.80 5.37 6.99
CA GLU A 3 -27.88 4.85 6.12
C GLU A 3 -28.88 3.97 6.88
N LEU A 4 -28.65 3.66 8.17
CA LEU A 4 -29.65 3.06 9.06
C LEU A 4 -30.65 4.09 9.61
N GLU A 5 -30.38 5.40 9.47
CA GLU A 5 -31.17 6.47 10.08
C GLU A 5 -31.65 7.54 9.08
N GLN A 6 -31.09 7.60 7.87
CA GLN A 6 -31.46 8.62 6.87
C GLN A 6 -31.57 8.04 5.47
N ASP A 7 -32.62 8.48 4.78
CA ASP A 7 -32.93 8.26 3.36
C ASP A 7 -31.88 8.97 2.48
N VAL A 8 -30.67 8.40 2.41
CA VAL A 8 -29.59 8.93 1.57
C VAL A 8 -29.67 8.28 0.20
N LYS A 9 -29.71 9.12 -0.86
CA LYS A 9 -29.68 8.64 -2.25
C LYS A 9 -28.54 7.65 -2.47
N HIS A 10 -28.85 6.55 -3.17
CA HIS A 10 -27.91 5.50 -3.49
C HIS A 10 -26.67 6.07 -4.23
N VAL A 11 -25.49 5.93 -3.62
CA VAL A 11 -24.22 6.31 -4.27
C VAL A 11 -23.72 5.10 -5.07
N PRO A 12 -23.40 5.25 -6.37
CA PRO A 12 -22.75 4.22 -7.17
C PRO A 12 -21.53 3.60 -6.47
N LEU A 13 -21.29 2.31 -6.70
CA LEU A 13 -20.22 1.57 -6.04
C LEU A 13 -18.85 2.18 -6.37
N GLU A 14 -18.62 2.53 -7.63
CA GLU A 14 -17.40 3.16 -8.14
C GLU A 14 -17.10 4.47 -7.40
N LEU A 15 -18.12 5.31 -7.18
CA LEU A 15 -17.97 6.57 -6.46
C LEU A 15 -17.66 6.34 -4.98
N SER A 16 -18.23 5.30 -4.37
CA SER A 16 -17.91 4.91 -3.00
C SER A 16 -16.45 4.45 -2.88
N ILE A 17 -15.95 3.68 -3.85
CA ILE A 17 -14.55 3.24 -3.90
C ILE A 17 -13.62 4.43 -4.14
N LEU A 18 -13.91 5.30 -5.12
CA LEU A 18 -13.13 6.51 -5.42
C LEU A 18 -13.04 7.44 -4.21
N GLN A 19 -14.11 7.57 -3.43
CA GLN A 19 -14.09 8.34 -2.20
C GLN A 19 -13.11 7.77 -1.18
N ALA A 20 -13.06 6.45 -1.00
CA ALA A 20 -12.07 5.82 -0.12
C ALA A 20 -10.63 6.02 -0.63
N PHE A 21 -10.42 5.95 -1.94
CA PHE A 21 -9.11 6.20 -2.57
C PHE A 21 -8.64 7.64 -2.35
N ASN A 22 -9.54 8.62 -2.33
CA ASN A 22 -9.20 10.02 -1.99
C ASN A 22 -8.64 10.18 -0.57
N TYR A 23 -8.99 9.26 0.33
CA TYR A 23 -8.43 9.15 1.69
C TYR A 23 -7.30 8.12 1.80
N SER A 24 -6.72 7.67 0.66
CA SER A 24 -5.66 6.65 0.64
C SER A 24 -6.03 5.32 1.29
N VAL A 25 -7.29 4.92 1.19
CA VAL A 25 -7.77 3.60 1.61
C VAL A 25 -8.29 2.85 0.39
N PHE A 26 -7.95 1.56 0.34
CA PHE A 26 -8.17 0.68 -0.81
C PHE A 26 -9.06 -0.49 -0.37
N PRO A 27 -10.38 -0.27 -0.29
CA PRO A 27 -11.26 -1.11 0.52
C PRO A 27 -11.55 -2.48 -0.07
N LEU A 28 -11.60 -2.61 -1.41
CA LEU A 28 -11.91 -3.87 -2.11
C LEU A 28 -10.74 -4.40 -2.92
N PHE A 29 -9.91 -3.47 -3.41
CA PHE A 29 -8.70 -3.71 -4.19
C PHE A 29 -7.85 -2.45 -4.14
N TRP A 30 -6.56 -2.58 -4.41
CA TRP A 30 -5.70 -1.45 -4.70
C TRP A 30 -5.56 -1.29 -6.21
N ALA A 31 -5.58 -0.05 -6.68
CA ALA A 31 -5.22 0.30 -8.04
C ALA A 31 -4.25 1.47 -8.00
N GLY A 32 -3.36 1.60 -8.96
CA GLY A 32 -2.39 2.69 -9.01
C GLY A 32 -1.54 2.62 -10.25
N VAL A 33 -0.55 3.50 -10.35
CA VAL A 33 0.36 3.57 -11.50
C VAL A 33 1.76 3.16 -11.05
N GLU A 34 2.30 2.13 -11.69
CA GLU A 34 3.61 1.56 -11.38
C GLU A 34 4.43 1.33 -12.63
N VAL A 35 5.70 0.96 -12.45
CA VAL A 35 6.58 0.58 -13.56
C VAL A 35 6.05 -0.70 -14.21
N ASN A 36 5.97 -0.72 -15.53
CA ASN A 36 5.60 -1.91 -16.27
C ASN A 36 6.72 -2.95 -16.18
N TYR A 37 6.40 -4.15 -15.67
CA TYR A 37 7.39 -5.23 -15.53
C TYR A 37 7.95 -5.73 -16.85
N PHE A 38 7.17 -5.62 -17.94
CA PHE A 38 7.61 -6.04 -19.27
C PHE A 38 8.31 -4.92 -20.04
N ASP A 39 8.24 -3.67 -19.56
CA ASP A 39 8.95 -2.51 -20.12
C ASP A 39 9.24 -1.49 -19.02
N SER A 40 10.44 -1.58 -18.44
CA SER A 40 10.83 -0.74 -17.31
C SER A 40 11.00 0.75 -17.63
N LYS A 41 10.79 1.15 -18.88
CA LYS A 41 10.81 2.57 -19.32
C LYS A 41 9.43 3.23 -19.25
N SER A 42 8.36 2.44 -19.14
CA SER A 42 6.99 2.92 -19.10
C SER A 42 6.30 2.63 -17.77
N HIS A 43 5.21 3.37 -17.52
CA HIS A 43 4.31 3.11 -16.42
C HIS A 43 3.01 2.51 -16.93
N LEU A 44 2.29 1.82 -16.05
CA LEU A 44 1.05 1.15 -16.38
C LEU A 44 0.15 1.11 -15.14
N ILE A 45 -1.16 1.09 -15.36
CA ILE A 45 -2.14 0.96 -14.26
C ILE A 45 -2.09 -0.46 -13.72
N THR A 46 -1.71 -0.63 -12.46
CA THR A 46 -1.62 -1.94 -11.80
C THR A 46 -2.74 -2.10 -10.79
N ILE A 47 -3.36 -3.28 -10.74
CA ILE A 47 -4.36 -3.69 -9.75
C ILE A 47 -3.78 -4.80 -8.88
N TYR A 48 -4.00 -4.66 -7.57
CA TYR A 48 -3.60 -5.62 -6.56
C TYR A 48 -4.80 -6.10 -5.75
N GLU A 49 -4.67 -7.33 -5.26
CA GLU A 49 -5.54 -7.87 -4.24
C GLU A 49 -5.52 -7.00 -2.97
N GLN A 50 -6.68 -6.87 -2.33
CA GLN A 50 -6.77 -6.16 -1.05
C GLN A 50 -6.09 -6.91 0.10
N LEU A 51 -5.64 -6.18 1.11
CA LEU A 51 -5.36 -6.75 2.42
C LEU A 51 -6.63 -6.76 3.29
N PRO A 52 -6.88 -7.82 4.08
CA PRO A 52 -7.97 -7.84 5.07
C PRO A 52 -7.71 -6.87 6.22
N LEU A 53 -8.72 -6.57 7.05
CA LEU A 53 -8.58 -5.64 8.19
C LEU A 53 -7.54 -6.08 9.22
N LEU A 54 -7.32 -7.38 9.37
CA LEU A 54 -6.29 -7.90 10.30
C LEU A 54 -4.91 -8.07 9.63
N LEU A 55 -4.74 -7.61 8.38
CA LEU A 55 -3.51 -7.64 7.60
C LEU A 55 -2.88 -9.03 7.35
N ASN A 56 -3.47 -10.09 7.89
CA ASN A 56 -3.01 -11.47 7.76
C ASN A 56 -4.15 -12.37 7.24
N PRO A 57 -4.18 -12.70 5.94
CA PRO A 57 -5.20 -13.58 5.38
C PRO A 57 -5.28 -14.98 6.03
N SER A 58 -4.19 -15.45 6.64
CA SER A 58 -4.14 -16.78 7.25
C SER A 58 -5.06 -16.92 8.46
N VAL A 59 -5.36 -15.84 9.18
CA VAL A 59 -6.24 -15.90 10.37
C VAL A 59 -7.72 -16.02 10.02
N TYR A 60 -8.08 -15.88 8.73
CA TYR A 60 -9.45 -16.03 8.22
C TYR A 60 -9.75 -17.45 7.74
N GLN A 61 -8.75 -18.33 7.66
CA GLN A 61 -8.93 -19.68 7.13
C GLN A 61 -9.88 -20.50 8.03
N TYR A 62 -10.80 -21.22 7.40
CA TYR A 62 -11.78 -22.07 8.06
C TYR A 62 -12.18 -23.24 7.16
N ASP A 63 -12.54 -24.36 7.76
CA ASP A 63 -12.84 -25.59 7.01
C ASP A 63 -14.21 -25.57 6.32
N ARG A 64 -15.11 -24.68 6.73
CA ARG A 64 -16.45 -24.52 6.15
C ARG A 64 -16.74 -23.07 5.83
N ALA A 65 -17.78 -22.84 5.02
CA ALA A 65 -18.27 -21.50 4.76
C ALA A 65 -18.71 -20.82 6.07
N VAL A 66 -18.34 -19.54 6.23
CA VAL A 66 -18.74 -18.71 7.38
C VAL A 66 -19.93 -17.84 6.96
N THR A 67 -20.99 -17.80 7.78
CA THR A 67 -22.16 -16.94 7.57
C THR A 67 -22.26 -15.85 8.64
N ALA A 68 -23.09 -14.84 8.42
CA ALA A 68 -23.33 -13.78 9.40
C ALA A 68 -23.90 -14.32 10.73
N GLU A 69 -24.76 -15.33 10.68
CA GLU A 69 -25.35 -15.97 11.87
C GLU A 69 -24.26 -16.69 12.69
N MET A 70 -23.36 -17.41 12.03
CA MET A 70 -22.21 -18.03 12.69
C MET A 70 -21.36 -16.98 13.39
N ILE A 71 -21.06 -15.86 12.72
CA ILE A 71 -20.27 -14.76 13.28
C ILE A 71 -20.94 -14.18 14.54
N ILE A 72 -22.26 -13.94 14.50
CA ILE A 72 -23.03 -13.43 15.66
C ILE A 72 -22.93 -14.40 16.85
N ASN A 73 -22.96 -15.70 16.58
CA ASN A 73 -22.84 -16.76 17.58
C ASN A 73 -21.39 -17.06 17.98
N LYS A 74 -20.42 -16.26 17.48
CA LYS A 74 -18.98 -16.45 17.69
C LYS A 74 -18.47 -17.81 17.22
N GLU A 75 -19.12 -18.38 16.19
CA GLU A 75 -18.68 -19.55 15.46
C GLU A 75 -17.82 -19.13 14.25
N GLY A 76 -16.78 -19.89 13.94
CA GLY A 76 -15.86 -19.59 12.84
C GLY A 76 -14.42 -19.37 13.30
N PRO A 77 -13.59 -18.75 12.45
CA PRO A 77 -12.24 -18.32 12.82
C PRO A 77 -12.27 -17.32 13.97
N GLN A 78 -11.27 -17.35 14.85
CA GLN A 78 -11.12 -16.35 15.92
C GLN A 78 -11.10 -14.91 15.38
N ALA A 79 -10.59 -14.72 14.16
CA ALA A 79 -10.56 -13.44 13.47
C ALA A 79 -11.96 -12.80 13.33
N THR A 80 -13.00 -13.58 13.02
CA THR A 80 -14.34 -13.03 12.79
C THR A 80 -15.00 -12.60 14.09
N SER A 81 -14.78 -13.34 15.19
CA SER A 81 -15.25 -12.96 16.53
C SER A 81 -14.55 -11.70 17.03
N LEU A 82 -13.23 -11.58 16.83
CA LEU A 82 -12.46 -10.37 17.12
C LEU A 82 -13.00 -9.15 16.36
N LEU A 83 -13.26 -9.31 15.06
CA LEU A 83 -13.81 -8.25 14.23
C LEU A 83 -15.23 -7.85 14.63
N LEU A 84 -16.06 -8.80 15.08
CA LEU A 84 -17.42 -8.51 15.54
C LEU A 84 -17.40 -7.64 16.80
N GLU A 85 -16.63 -8.02 17.81
CA GLU A 85 -16.50 -7.27 19.06
C GLU A 85 -15.90 -5.88 18.81
N THR A 86 -14.86 -5.81 17.97
CA THR A 86 -14.29 -4.53 17.54
C THR A 86 -15.32 -3.68 16.77
N GLY A 87 -16.15 -4.35 15.97
CA GLY A 87 -17.30 -3.77 15.29
C GLY A 87 -18.27 -3.07 16.21
N GLU A 88 -18.66 -3.76 17.27
CA GLU A 88 -19.59 -3.26 18.27
C GLU A 88 -19.01 -2.07 19.05
N GLU A 89 -17.73 -2.14 19.40
CA GLU A 89 -17.02 -1.03 20.07
C GLU A 89 -16.96 0.22 19.19
N MET A 90 -16.60 0.07 17.91
CA MET A 90 -16.55 1.19 16.97
C MET A 90 -17.96 1.69 16.61
N ALA A 91 -18.98 0.84 16.56
CA ALA A 91 -20.37 1.28 16.42
C ALA A 91 -20.80 2.19 17.58
N ASN A 92 -20.47 1.81 18.82
CA ASN A 92 -20.71 2.62 20.01
C ASN A 92 -19.98 3.98 19.95
N LEU A 93 -18.72 4.01 19.48
CA LEU A 93 -17.98 5.27 19.27
C LEU A 93 -18.64 6.20 18.25
N LEU A 94 -19.36 5.63 17.28
CA LEU A 94 -20.08 6.36 16.24
C LEU A 94 -21.51 6.75 16.66
N GLY A 95 -21.90 6.44 17.89
CA GLY A 95 -23.22 6.79 18.46
C GLY A 95 -24.32 5.76 18.22
N PHE A 96 -23.99 4.57 17.67
CA PHE A 96 -24.95 3.49 17.48
C PHE A 96 -25.07 2.63 18.74
N ASP A 97 -26.27 2.12 19.01
CA ASP A 97 -26.47 1.13 20.04
C ASP A 97 -25.82 -0.21 19.64
N ARG A 98 -24.72 -0.57 20.32
CA ARG A 98 -24.00 -1.83 20.10
C ARG A 98 -24.83 -3.08 20.43
N SER A 99 -25.90 -2.95 21.21
CA SER A 99 -26.82 -4.04 21.53
C SER A 99 -27.93 -4.24 20.51
N SER A 100 -28.07 -3.30 19.56
CA SER A 100 -29.06 -3.39 18.48
C SER A 100 -28.82 -4.62 17.60
N PRO A 101 -29.81 -5.54 17.48
CA PRO A 101 -29.69 -6.71 16.62
C PRO A 101 -29.42 -6.34 15.15
N ALA A 102 -30.00 -5.23 14.68
CA ALA A 102 -29.80 -4.75 13.32
C ALA A 102 -28.35 -4.28 13.08
N VAL A 103 -27.75 -3.58 14.04
CA VAL A 103 -26.35 -3.12 13.97
C VAL A 103 -25.40 -4.31 14.00
N ARG A 104 -25.58 -5.25 14.94
CA ARG A 104 -24.77 -6.48 15.03
C ARG A 104 -24.87 -7.30 13.75
N MET A 105 -26.06 -7.46 13.18
CA MET A 105 -26.25 -8.18 11.92
C MET A 105 -25.57 -7.49 10.74
N LEU A 106 -25.65 -6.16 10.64
CA LEU A 106 -24.94 -5.43 9.59
C LEU A 106 -23.41 -5.61 9.70
N ILE A 107 -22.86 -5.52 10.92
CA ILE A 107 -21.43 -5.77 11.18
C ILE A 107 -21.06 -7.20 10.77
N ALA A 108 -21.83 -8.19 11.19
CA ALA A 108 -21.59 -9.60 10.84
C ALA A 108 -21.61 -9.83 9.32
N ARG A 109 -22.54 -9.22 8.57
CA ARG A 109 -22.59 -9.29 7.11
C ARG A 109 -21.40 -8.59 6.43
N MET A 110 -20.90 -7.48 6.98
CA MET A 110 -19.67 -6.84 6.50
C MET A 110 -18.44 -7.74 6.74
N ILE A 111 -18.38 -8.44 7.88
CA ILE A 111 -17.30 -9.38 8.19
C ILE A 111 -17.38 -10.61 7.30
N GLU A 112 -18.58 -11.12 7.02
CA GLU A 112 -18.81 -12.20 6.06
C GLU A 112 -18.31 -11.82 4.66
N LEU A 113 -18.62 -10.59 4.19
CA LEU A 113 -18.11 -10.07 2.93
C LEU A 113 -16.57 -10.05 2.92
N GLU A 114 -15.94 -9.51 3.97
CA GLU A 114 -14.48 -9.50 4.09
C GLU A 114 -13.90 -10.92 4.08
N TRP A 115 -14.51 -11.84 4.82
CA TRP A 115 -14.09 -13.23 4.88
C TRP A 115 -14.15 -13.85 3.47
N LYS A 116 -15.27 -13.72 2.76
CA LYS A 116 -15.45 -14.23 1.39
C LYS A 116 -14.38 -13.70 0.44
N ILE A 117 -14.11 -12.39 0.47
CA ILE A 117 -13.08 -11.77 -0.38
C ILE A 117 -11.69 -12.32 -0.01
N THR A 118 -11.38 -12.41 1.28
CA THR A 118 -10.05 -12.79 1.80
C THR A 118 -9.72 -14.26 1.52
N VAL A 119 -10.66 -15.18 1.77
CA VAL A 119 -10.44 -16.61 1.53
C VAL A 119 -10.51 -16.99 0.05
N SER A 120 -11.21 -16.19 -0.76
CA SER A 120 -11.21 -16.31 -2.24
C SER A 120 -9.93 -15.77 -2.88
N GLY A 121 -9.14 -15.05 -2.08
CA GLY A 121 -7.88 -14.44 -2.42
C GLY A 121 -6.87 -15.34 -3.12
N SER A 122 -5.90 -14.71 -3.78
CA SER A 122 -4.86 -15.47 -4.45
C SER A 122 -4.02 -16.21 -3.40
N ARG A 123 -3.71 -17.49 -3.65
CA ARG A 123 -2.71 -18.24 -2.88
C ARG A 123 -1.28 -17.71 -3.13
N PHE A 124 -1.13 -16.50 -3.68
CA PHE A 124 0.15 -15.84 -3.91
C PHE A 124 1.02 -15.89 -2.66
N TYR A 125 0.45 -15.60 -1.49
CA TYR A 125 1.15 -15.67 -0.21
C TYR A 125 1.66 -17.09 0.16
N LYS A 126 1.03 -18.15 -0.36
CA LYS A 126 1.40 -19.55 -0.11
C LYS A 126 2.43 -20.09 -1.10
N HIS A 127 2.33 -19.71 -2.38
CA HIS A 127 3.19 -20.24 -3.45
C HIS A 127 4.31 -19.28 -3.88
N LYS A 128 4.32 -18.04 -3.37
CA LYS A 128 5.33 -16.98 -3.62
C LYS A 128 5.69 -16.78 -5.10
N LYS A 129 4.78 -17.10 -6.03
CA LYS A 129 5.00 -16.92 -7.47
C LYS A 129 4.05 -15.85 -7.99
N GLU A 130 4.60 -14.70 -8.34
CA GLU A 130 3.84 -13.61 -8.96
C GLU A 130 3.23 -14.09 -10.27
N ARG A 131 1.96 -13.74 -10.50
CA ARG A 131 1.24 -14.04 -11.74
C ARG A 131 0.96 -12.71 -12.45
N TYR A 132 2.02 -11.96 -12.70
CA TYR A 132 1.92 -10.68 -13.37
C TYR A 132 1.34 -10.89 -14.77
N GLU A 133 0.20 -10.28 -15.01
CA GLU A 133 -0.58 -10.46 -16.22
C GLU A 133 -0.99 -9.10 -16.76
N VAL A 134 -0.82 -8.87 -18.07
CA VAL A 134 -1.22 -7.61 -18.71
C VAL A 134 -2.39 -7.87 -19.64
N ILE A 135 -3.52 -7.25 -19.36
CA ILE A 135 -4.75 -7.36 -20.15
C ILE A 135 -5.24 -5.97 -20.56
N SER A 136 -6.25 -5.90 -21.42
CA SER A 136 -6.94 -4.65 -21.74
C SER A 136 -8.09 -4.36 -20.77
N ILE A 137 -8.54 -3.10 -20.71
CA ILE A 137 -9.73 -2.71 -19.93
C ILE A 137 -10.98 -3.49 -20.39
N VAL A 138 -11.16 -3.72 -21.70
CA VAL A 138 -12.29 -4.51 -22.20
C VAL A 138 -12.24 -5.96 -21.73
N GLU A 139 -11.05 -6.57 -21.69
CA GLU A 139 -10.87 -7.91 -21.12
C GLU A 139 -11.17 -7.91 -19.61
N LEU A 140 -10.72 -6.89 -18.88
CA LEU A 140 -11.03 -6.76 -17.45
C LEU A 140 -12.54 -6.64 -17.22
N GLN A 141 -13.23 -5.83 -18.01
CA GLN A 141 -14.68 -5.66 -17.90
C GLN A 141 -15.44 -6.97 -18.13
N MET A 142 -14.99 -7.80 -19.07
CA MET A 142 -15.58 -9.13 -19.32
C MET A 142 -15.30 -10.11 -18.17
N LEU A 143 -14.10 -10.07 -17.59
CA LEU A 143 -13.69 -10.98 -16.52
C LEU A 143 -14.30 -10.62 -15.15
N ALA A 144 -14.48 -9.34 -14.88
CA ALA A 144 -14.91 -8.81 -13.59
C ALA A 144 -15.97 -7.70 -13.73
N PRO A 145 -17.18 -8.00 -14.22
CA PRO A 145 -18.17 -6.99 -14.60
C PRO A 145 -18.85 -6.24 -13.43
N ALA A 146 -18.56 -6.58 -12.17
CA ALA A 146 -19.19 -5.95 -11.00
C ALA A 146 -18.90 -4.45 -10.83
N ILE A 147 -17.88 -3.95 -11.53
CA ILE A 147 -17.41 -2.57 -11.48
C ILE A 147 -17.31 -2.07 -12.92
N ASP A 148 -17.75 -0.84 -13.18
CA ASP A 148 -17.38 -0.15 -14.42
C ASP A 148 -15.91 0.27 -14.34
N TRP A 149 -15.02 -0.60 -14.81
CA TRP A 149 -13.57 -0.40 -14.71
C TRP A 149 -13.10 0.77 -15.55
N ARG A 150 -13.74 1.03 -16.70
CA ARG A 150 -13.36 2.16 -17.54
C ARG A 150 -13.70 3.47 -16.82
N LEU A 151 -14.91 3.59 -16.28
CA LEU A 151 -15.33 4.76 -15.50
C LEU A 151 -14.43 4.94 -14.28
N PHE A 152 -14.22 3.87 -13.51
CA PHE A 152 -13.43 3.90 -12.28
C PHE A 152 -11.99 4.31 -12.55
N LEU A 153 -11.28 3.64 -13.47
CA LEU A 153 -9.86 3.90 -13.74
C LEU A 153 -9.64 5.26 -14.41
N SER A 154 -10.57 5.70 -15.26
CA SER A 154 -10.52 7.04 -15.86
C SER A 154 -10.68 8.12 -14.79
N SER A 155 -11.65 7.95 -13.89
CA SER A 155 -11.87 8.87 -12.77
C SER A 155 -10.70 8.88 -11.79
N LEU A 156 -10.11 7.71 -11.52
CA LEU A 156 -8.96 7.57 -10.63
C LEU A 156 -7.74 8.30 -11.18
N THR A 157 -7.43 8.12 -12.46
CA THR A 157 -6.24 8.70 -13.10
C THR A 157 -6.43 10.18 -13.49
N GLY A 158 -7.68 10.61 -13.68
CA GLY A 158 -8.00 11.92 -14.24
C GLY A 158 -7.79 11.99 -15.75
N GLU A 159 -7.68 10.85 -16.42
CA GLU A 159 -7.50 10.72 -17.88
C GLU A 159 -8.66 9.91 -18.47
N GLU A 160 -9.10 10.24 -19.69
CA GLU A 160 -10.06 9.39 -20.40
C GLU A 160 -9.36 8.16 -20.97
N LEU A 161 -9.60 6.99 -20.38
CA LEU A 161 -8.95 5.75 -20.80
C LEU A 161 -9.73 5.06 -21.93
N HIS A 162 -8.99 4.48 -22.89
CA HIS A 162 -9.56 3.71 -23.99
C HIS A 162 -9.82 2.25 -23.58
N ALA A 163 -10.79 1.59 -24.22
CA ALA A 163 -11.11 0.19 -23.93
C ALA A 163 -9.94 -0.79 -24.15
N LYS A 164 -9.00 -0.45 -25.05
CA LYS A 164 -7.80 -1.23 -25.35
C LYS A 164 -6.60 -0.90 -24.46
N GLU A 165 -6.74 0.08 -23.55
CA GLU A 165 -5.68 0.47 -22.61
C GLU A 165 -5.19 -0.76 -21.84
N LYS A 166 -3.86 -0.89 -21.71
CA LYS A 166 -3.23 -2.01 -21.02
C LYS A 166 -3.18 -1.76 -19.53
N ILE A 167 -3.58 -2.77 -18.77
CA ILE A 167 -3.57 -2.78 -17.31
C ILE A 167 -2.87 -4.03 -16.80
N ALA A 168 -2.21 -3.94 -15.66
CA ALA A 168 -1.49 -5.02 -15.03
C ALA A 168 -2.28 -5.57 -13.86
N LEU A 169 -2.37 -6.89 -13.77
CA LEU A 169 -2.91 -7.62 -12.65
C LEU A 169 -1.76 -8.28 -11.91
N LYS A 170 -1.39 -7.76 -10.74
CA LYS A 170 -0.19 -8.22 -10.03
C LYS A 170 -0.30 -9.69 -9.59
N THR A 171 -1.48 -10.07 -9.11
CA THR A 171 -1.78 -11.41 -8.59
C THR A 171 -2.53 -12.30 -9.60
N GLY A 172 -2.64 -11.84 -10.86
CA GLY A 172 -3.36 -12.51 -11.95
C GLY A 172 -4.89 -12.35 -11.88
N ARG A 173 -5.59 -12.83 -12.91
CA ARG A 173 -7.04 -12.64 -13.08
C ARG A 173 -7.96 -13.41 -12.11
N GLU A 174 -7.51 -14.53 -11.54
CA GLU A 174 -8.39 -15.45 -10.79
C GLU A 174 -9.11 -14.80 -9.61
N TRP A 175 -8.40 -13.99 -8.82
CA TRP A 175 -8.99 -13.32 -7.66
C TRP A 175 -10.01 -12.24 -8.08
N LEU A 176 -9.75 -11.49 -9.16
CA LEU A 176 -10.69 -10.46 -9.65
C LEU A 176 -12.01 -11.07 -10.12
N ILE A 177 -11.96 -12.22 -10.80
CA ILE A 177 -13.17 -12.95 -11.22
C ILE A 177 -14.00 -13.33 -9.99
N LYS A 178 -13.36 -13.86 -8.94
CA LYS A 178 -14.04 -14.23 -7.69
C LYS A 178 -14.58 -13.01 -6.94
N LEU A 179 -13.79 -11.94 -6.84
CA LEU A 179 -14.24 -10.68 -6.24
C LEU A 179 -15.48 -10.16 -6.97
N SER A 180 -15.46 -10.14 -8.30
CA SER A 180 -16.60 -9.70 -9.10
C SER A 180 -17.84 -10.55 -8.85
N ARG A 181 -17.70 -11.87 -8.77
CA ARG A 181 -18.84 -12.76 -8.46
C ARG A 181 -19.42 -12.46 -7.07
N ILE A 182 -18.56 -12.35 -6.05
CA ILE A 182 -18.98 -12.01 -4.69
C ILE A 182 -19.71 -10.66 -4.69
N LEU A 183 -19.17 -9.64 -5.35
CA LEU A 183 -19.80 -8.33 -5.39
C LEU A 183 -21.16 -8.38 -6.08
N LEU A 184 -21.29 -9.08 -7.21
CA LEU A 184 -22.59 -9.23 -7.90
C LEU A 184 -23.64 -9.86 -6.99
N GLU A 185 -23.31 -10.92 -6.25
CA GLU A 185 -24.22 -11.57 -5.29
C GLU A 185 -24.74 -10.57 -4.23
N TYR A 186 -23.89 -9.68 -3.72
CA TYR A 186 -24.33 -8.65 -2.77
C TYR A 186 -25.11 -7.52 -3.45
N LEU A 187 -24.78 -7.17 -4.70
CA LEU A 187 -25.41 -6.06 -5.42
C LEU A 187 -26.83 -6.38 -5.91
N GLU A 188 -27.26 -7.64 -5.89
CA GLU A 188 -28.61 -8.09 -6.28
C GLU A 188 -29.74 -7.53 -5.39
N THR A 189 -29.43 -7.16 -4.13
CA THR A 189 -30.43 -6.70 -3.17
C THR A 189 -30.03 -5.36 -2.56
N GLU A 190 -31.01 -4.50 -2.23
CA GLU A 190 -30.73 -3.23 -1.53
C GLU A 190 -29.95 -3.44 -0.24
N GLY A 191 -30.28 -4.49 0.51
CA GLY A 191 -29.59 -4.86 1.75
C GLY A 191 -28.14 -5.27 1.51
N GLY A 192 -27.84 -6.02 0.45
CA GLY A 192 -26.46 -6.37 0.12
C GLY A 192 -25.64 -5.20 -0.43
N GLN A 193 -26.26 -4.32 -1.23
CA GLN A 193 -25.63 -3.06 -1.65
C GLN A 193 -25.26 -2.19 -0.43
N ALA A 194 -26.15 -2.11 0.57
CA ALA A 194 -25.87 -1.44 1.83
C ALA A 194 -24.69 -2.06 2.59
N VAL A 195 -24.57 -3.40 2.60
CA VAL A 195 -23.39 -4.08 3.19
C VAL A 195 -22.11 -3.66 2.51
N VAL A 196 -22.04 -3.67 1.17
CA VAL A 196 -20.82 -3.28 0.42
C VAL A 196 -20.44 -1.82 0.68
N ARG A 197 -21.40 -0.90 0.62
CA ARG A 197 -21.16 0.53 0.89
C ARG A 197 -20.70 0.77 2.33
N ASN A 198 -21.34 0.12 3.29
CA ASN A 198 -20.94 0.26 4.69
C ASN A 198 -19.58 -0.38 4.95
N TYR A 199 -19.25 -1.51 4.30
CA TYR A 199 -17.94 -2.13 4.38
C TYR A 199 -16.82 -1.19 3.89
N ILE A 200 -17.04 -0.49 2.76
CA ILE A 200 -16.08 0.51 2.25
C ILE A 200 -15.84 1.62 3.28
N LYS A 201 -16.92 2.18 3.85
CA LYS A 201 -16.85 3.22 4.89
C LYS A 201 -16.15 2.68 6.15
N TRP A 202 -16.49 1.46 6.53
CA TRP A 202 -15.97 0.77 7.70
C TRP A 202 -14.46 0.55 7.62
N LYS A 203 -13.98 0.03 6.49
CA LYS A 203 -12.56 -0.12 6.21
C LYS A 203 -11.83 1.22 6.17
N THR A 204 -12.45 2.23 5.58
CA THR A 204 -11.93 3.60 5.60
C THR A 204 -11.72 4.10 7.02
N LEU A 205 -12.68 3.89 7.94
CA LEU A 205 -12.53 4.30 9.33
C LEU A 205 -11.42 3.52 10.04
N PHE A 206 -11.36 2.19 9.86
CA PHE A 206 -10.35 1.35 10.47
C PHE A 206 -8.91 1.75 10.12
N PHE A 207 -8.62 1.98 8.84
CA PHE A 207 -7.27 2.39 8.43
C PHE A 207 -6.86 3.75 9.02
N HIS A 208 -7.83 4.63 9.30
CA HIS A 208 -7.58 5.93 9.92
C HIS A 208 -7.54 5.90 11.45
N LEU A 209 -7.87 4.76 12.08
CA LEU A 209 -7.65 4.57 13.52
C LEU A 209 -6.19 4.77 13.91
N ALA A 210 -5.27 4.52 12.97
CA ALA A 210 -3.85 4.77 13.17
C ALA A 210 -3.52 6.22 13.56
N TYR A 211 -4.38 7.19 13.23
CA TYR A 211 -4.16 8.62 13.50
C TYR A 211 -5.03 9.19 14.62
N VAL A 212 -5.95 8.41 15.17
CA VAL A 212 -6.80 8.86 16.27
C VAL A 212 -6.39 8.19 17.57
N LYS A 213 -6.69 8.85 18.69
CA LYS A 213 -6.66 8.23 20.02
C LYS A 213 -8.11 8.01 20.42
N PRO A 214 -8.71 6.85 20.08
CA PRO A 214 -10.09 6.59 20.49
C PRO A 214 -10.20 6.63 22.02
N LYS A 215 -11.35 7.09 22.54
CA LYS A 215 -11.58 7.22 23.98
C LYS A 215 -11.76 5.87 24.71
N CYS A 216 -11.69 4.75 23.99
CA CYS A 216 -11.71 3.41 24.59
C CYS A 216 -10.36 3.14 25.28
N ARG A 217 -10.39 3.00 26.62
CA ARG A 217 -9.23 2.57 27.41
C ARG A 217 -9.16 1.04 27.56
N ASP A 218 -10.30 0.37 27.41
CA ASP A 218 -10.50 -1.07 27.51
C ASP A 218 -11.28 -1.56 26.28
N GLY A 219 -10.94 -2.73 25.75
CA GLY A 219 -11.62 -3.34 24.60
C GLY A 219 -10.70 -3.85 23.49
N LEU A 220 -11.26 -4.59 22.54
CA LEU A 220 -10.51 -5.20 21.42
C LEU A 220 -10.21 -4.21 20.29
N LEU A 221 -10.93 -3.08 20.21
CA LEU A 221 -10.64 -2.01 19.25
C LEU A 221 -9.26 -1.43 19.44
N TRP A 222 -8.78 -1.33 20.69
CA TRP A 222 -7.43 -0.87 20.96
C TRP A 222 -6.38 -1.84 20.37
N SER A 223 -6.60 -3.15 20.51
CA SER A 223 -5.75 -4.18 19.89
C SER A 223 -5.71 -4.04 18.37
N VAL A 224 -6.84 -3.73 17.74
CA VAL A 224 -6.87 -3.48 16.28
C VAL A 224 -6.18 -2.16 15.92
N VAL A 225 -6.29 -1.10 16.73
CA VAL A 225 -5.52 0.14 16.52
C VAL A 225 -4.01 -0.14 16.53
N GLU A 226 -3.53 -0.97 17.47
CA GLU A 226 -2.13 -1.36 17.56
C GLU A 226 -1.62 -2.11 16.32
N ILE A 227 -2.47 -2.87 15.61
CA ILE A 227 -2.11 -3.49 14.33
C ILE A 227 -1.74 -2.42 13.28
N TYR A 228 -2.44 -1.29 13.27
CA TYR A 228 -2.23 -0.22 12.28
C TYR A 228 -1.19 0.82 12.70
N SER A 229 -1.05 1.11 14.00
CA SER A 229 -0.13 2.13 14.51
C SER A 229 1.10 1.62 15.22
N GLY A 230 1.24 0.30 15.38
CA GLY A 230 2.19 -0.28 16.30
C GLY A 230 1.79 -0.07 17.77
N PRO A 231 2.59 -0.64 18.70
CA PRO A 231 2.30 -0.59 20.12
C PRO A 231 2.43 0.84 20.67
N PRO A 232 1.72 1.20 21.77
CA PRO A 232 1.64 2.57 22.26
C PRO A 232 3.00 3.19 22.63
N HIS A 233 3.95 2.38 23.09
CA HIS A 233 5.30 2.83 23.46
C HIS A 233 6.16 3.20 22.24
N LEU A 234 5.80 2.76 21.02
CA LEU A 234 6.48 3.11 19.76
C LEU A 234 5.74 4.19 18.94
N ARG A 235 4.84 4.94 19.60
CA ARG A 235 3.98 5.91 18.90
C ARG A 235 4.77 7.00 18.16
N LYS A 236 5.88 7.45 18.74
CA LYS A 236 6.75 8.48 18.14
C LYS A 236 7.45 7.94 16.90
N GLU A 237 7.96 6.71 16.93
CA GLU A 237 8.57 6.01 15.80
C GLU A 237 7.54 5.83 14.67
N PHE A 238 6.31 5.40 15.00
CA PHE A 238 5.22 5.32 14.02
C PHE A 238 4.96 6.67 13.34
N CYS A 239 4.84 7.76 14.10
CA CYS A 239 4.60 9.09 13.54
C CYS A 239 5.73 9.53 12.59
N ILE A 240 6.99 9.31 12.97
CA ILE A 240 8.15 9.66 12.13
C ILE A 240 8.16 8.78 10.86
N MET A 241 7.85 7.48 10.98
CA MET A 241 7.74 6.56 9.84
C MET A 241 6.61 6.93 8.87
N ARG A 242 5.48 7.47 9.37
CA ARG A 242 4.41 7.99 8.51
C ARG A 242 4.82 9.29 7.84
N ALA A 243 5.44 10.20 8.58
CA ALA A 243 5.95 11.47 8.06
C ALA A 243 6.99 11.26 6.96
N SER A 244 7.86 10.25 7.06
CA SER A 244 8.88 9.97 6.03
C SER A 244 8.28 9.66 4.66
N GLY A 245 7.13 8.97 4.63
CA GLY A 245 6.39 8.68 3.40
C GLY A 245 5.73 9.91 2.78
N ILE A 246 5.37 10.91 3.60
CA ILE A 246 4.74 12.17 3.19
C ILE A 246 5.77 13.24 2.85
N PHE A 247 6.95 13.21 3.46
CA PHE A 247 8.01 14.21 3.29
C PHE A 247 9.36 13.56 2.91
N PRO A 248 9.44 12.87 1.75
CA PRO A 248 10.65 12.19 1.32
C PRO A 248 11.85 13.11 1.05
N LEU A 249 11.68 14.42 0.91
CA LEU A 249 12.80 15.37 0.77
C LEU A 249 13.09 16.08 2.10
N SER A 250 12.06 16.63 2.72
CA SER A 250 12.19 17.54 3.87
C SER A 250 12.68 16.80 5.11
N LEU A 251 12.14 15.62 5.42
CA LEU A 251 12.55 14.86 6.61
C LEU A 251 14.03 14.42 6.56
N PRO A 252 14.53 13.76 5.49
CA PRO A 252 15.96 13.47 5.41
C PRO A 252 16.82 14.75 5.41
N SER A 253 16.31 15.89 4.95
CA SER A 253 17.06 17.15 5.06
C SER A 253 17.21 17.61 6.51
N VAL A 254 16.20 17.41 7.36
CA VAL A 254 16.30 17.70 8.80
C VAL A 254 17.31 16.75 9.45
N LEU A 255 17.21 15.45 9.18
CA LEU A 255 18.15 14.46 9.73
C LEU A 255 19.61 14.75 9.32
N ARG A 256 19.83 15.08 8.04
CA ARG A 256 21.14 15.53 7.51
C ARG A 256 21.69 16.73 8.26
N LYS A 257 20.84 17.68 8.67
CA LYS A 257 21.27 18.86 9.46
C LYS A 257 21.62 18.48 10.89
N ILE A 258 20.85 17.57 11.50
CA ILE A 258 21.11 17.05 12.86
C ILE A 258 22.47 16.34 12.93
N ASP A 259 22.81 15.55 11.91
CA ASP A 259 24.11 14.84 11.85
C ASP A 259 25.30 15.72 11.47
N GLY A 260 25.04 16.94 11.00
CA GLY A 260 26.02 17.77 10.34
C GLY A 260 26.08 17.47 8.83
N VAL A 261 25.82 18.52 8.04
CA VAL A 261 25.74 18.43 6.57
C VAL A 261 27.04 17.89 5.95
N LYS A 262 28.19 18.27 6.51
CA LYS A 262 29.50 17.78 6.06
C LYS A 262 29.64 16.27 6.30
N LYS A 263 29.47 15.83 7.55
CA LYS A 263 29.54 14.41 7.94
C LYS A 263 28.60 13.53 7.11
N ALA A 264 27.34 13.94 6.96
CA ALA A 264 26.37 13.21 6.16
C ALA A 264 26.75 13.14 4.66
N ARG A 265 27.42 14.15 4.11
CA ARG A 265 27.96 14.12 2.74
C ARG A 265 29.17 13.20 2.63
N ASP A 266 30.07 13.25 3.60
CA ASP A 266 31.29 12.44 3.61
C ASP A 266 30.95 10.95 3.77
N ASN A 267 30.03 10.59 4.67
CA ASN A 267 29.48 9.24 4.79
C ASN A 267 28.82 8.76 3.49
N ARG A 268 28.03 9.62 2.83
CA ARG A 268 27.43 9.30 1.52
C ARG A 268 28.48 8.97 0.48
N ASN A 269 29.58 9.73 0.44
CA ASN A 269 30.68 9.50 -0.48
C ASN A 269 31.44 8.20 -0.14
N LEU A 270 31.69 7.93 1.14
CA LEU A 270 32.29 6.68 1.60
C LEU A 270 31.45 5.47 1.15
N VAL A 271 30.16 5.46 1.43
CA VAL A 271 29.27 4.34 1.03
C VAL A 271 29.17 4.22 -0.49
N LYS A 272 29.25 5.34 -1.23
CA LYS A 272 29.32 5.30 -2.70
C LYS A 272 30.59 4.64 -3.23
N GLN A 273 31.73 4.90 -2.60
CA GLN A 273 32.98 4.23 -2.94
C GLN A 273 32.91 2.73 -2.60
N ILE A 274 32.41 2.38 -1.41
CA ILE A 274 32.20 0.98 -1.01
C ILE A 274 31.31 0.25 -2.01
N ALA A 275 30.18 0.84 -2.40
CA ALA A 275 29.26 0.25 -3.37
C ALA A 275 29.92 0.03 -4.74
N SER A 276 30.72 0.99 -5.23
CA SER A 276 31.48 0.83 -6.47
C SER A 276 32.47 -0.33 -6.37
N ASN A 277 33.25 -0.39 -5.30
CA ASN A 277 34.24 -1.44 -5.08
C ASN A 277 33.58 -2.82 -5.03
N ILE A 278 32.44 -2.95 -4.35
CA ILE A 278 31.68 -4.21 -4.29
C ILE A 278 31.21 -4.63 -5.68
N VAL A 279 30.67 -3.70 -6.48
CA VAL A 279 30.22 -3.99 -7.85
C VAL A 279 31.38 -4.42 -8.73
N ASP A 280 32.53 -3.75 -8.63
CA ASP A 280 33.72 -4.07 -9.42
C ASP A 280 34.32 -5.42 -9.02
N GLU A 281 34.40 -5.75 -7.73
CA GLU A 281 34.83 -7.07 -7.27
C GLU A 281 33.84 -8.16 -7.67
N TYR A 282 32.53 -7.91 -7.56
CA TYR A 282 31.52 -8.88 -7.99
C TYR A 282 31.58 -9.11 -9.51
N ARG A 283 31.85 -8.07 -10.31
CA ARG A 283 32.10 -8.20 -11.75
C ARG A 283 33.27 -9.14 -12.02
N LYS A 284 34.42 -8.89 -11.38
CA LYS A 284 35.60 -9.77 -11.51
C LYS A 284 35.22 -11.20 -11.12
N MET A 285 34.59 -11.42 -9.97
CA MET A 285 34.19 -12.76 -9.55
C MET A 285 33.33 -13.49 -10.60
N LEU A 286 32.42 -12.77 -11.28
CA LEU A 286 31.57 -13.34 -12.33
C LEU A 286 32.35 -13.64 -13.62
N GLU A 287 33.30 -12.79 -14.01
CA GLU A 287 34.15 -12.99 -15.19
C GLU A 287 35.02 -14.25 -15.08
N TRP A 288 35.48 -14.57 -13.86
CA TRP A 288 36.30 -15.75 -13.58
C TRP A 288 35.47 -16.97 -13.09
N SER A 289 34.14 -16.84 -13.03
CA SER A 289 33.28 -17.89 -12.49
C SER A 289 33.06 -19.02 -13.51
N ASN A 290 33.35 -20.25 -13.09
CA ASN A 290 33.00 -21.44 -13.87
C ASN A 290 31.54 -21.89 -13.68
N VAL A 291 30.74 -21.15 -12.90
CA VAL A 291 29.33 -21.50 -12.60
C VAL A 291 28.39 -21.09 -13.74
N LEU A 292 28.73 -20.02 -14.48
CA LEU A 292 27.91 -19.50 -15.57
C LEU A 292 28.45 -19.98 -16.92
N ASP A 293 27.56 -20.40 -17.81
CA ASP A 293 27.93 -20.72 -19.19
C ASP A 293 28.24 -19.45 -20.00
N ASN A 294 28.85 -19.65 -21.18
CA ASN A 294 29.28 -18.57 -22.08
C ASN A 294 28.11 -17.74 -22.64
N VAL A 295 26.87 -18.21 -22.50
CA VAL A 295 25.67 -17.50 -22.97
C VAL A 295 25.11 -16.62 -21.85
N THR A 296 25.11 -17.11 -20.62
CA THR A 296 24.53 -16.47 -19.44
C THR A 296 25.48 -15.43 -18.85
N SER A 297 26.78 -15.71 -18.86
CA SER A 297 27.81 -14.79 -18.35
C SER A 297 27.71 -13.35 -18.89
N PRO A 298 27.67 -13.11 -20.23
CA PRO A 298 27.54 -11.75 -20.75
C PRO A 298 26.23 -11.05 -20.36
N ILE A 299 25.14 -11.80 -20.20
CA ILE A 299 23.83 -11.25 -19.78
C ILE A 299 23.89 -10.78 -18.32
N VAL A 300 24.50 -11.58 -17.44
CA VAL A 300 24.66 -11.22 -16.02
C VAL A 300 25.60 -10.02 -15.88
N LEU A 301 26.72 -10.00 -16.60
CA LEU A 301 27.65 -8.86 -16.61
C LEU A 301 26.98 -7.58 -17.13
N GLN A 302 26.18 -7.69 -18.19
CA GLN A 302 25.40 -6.55 -18.70
C GLN A 302 24.41 -6.04 -17.66
N LYS A 303 23.68 -6.95 -16.98
CA LYS A 303 22.76 -6.56 -15.89
C LYS A 303 23.48 -5.85 -14.76
N LEU A 304 24.63 -6.37 -14.32
CA LEU A 304 25.45 -5.73 -13.29
C LEU A 304 25.94 -4.35 -13.71
N SER A 305 26.42 -4.21 -14.95
CA SER A 305 26.92 -2.93 -15.49
C SER A 305 25.85 -1.84 -15.59
N ASN A 306 24.59 -2.25 -15.81
CA ASN A 306 23.44 -1.35 -15.91
C ASN A 306 22.74 -1.12 -14.57
N MET A 307 23.28 -1.62 -13.46
CA MET A 307 22.67 -1.46 -12.15
C MET A 307 22.78 -0.01 -11.66
N SER A 308 21.65 0.56 -11.25
CA SER A 308 21.64 1.87 -10.59
C SER A 308 21.77 1.70 -9.09
N ILE A 309 22.55 2.56 -8.43
CA ILE A 309 22.68 2.57 -6.97
C ILE A 309 22.39 3.97 -6.45
N LEU A 310 21.32 4.11 -5.67
CA LEU A 310 20.92 5.35 -5.00
C LEU A 310 21.31 5.28 -3.54
N ILE A 311 22.03 6.29 -3.04
CA ILE A 311 22.65 6.25 -1.71
C ILE A 311 22.23 7.47 -0.90
N SER A 312 21.79 7.20 0.33
CA SER A 312 21.43 8.15 1.38
C SER A 312 20.14 8.93 1.11
N TYR A 313 20.19 9.93 0.22
CA TYR A 313 19.06 10.80 -0.11
C TYR A 313 19.10 11.24 -1.57
N PRO A 314 17.95 11.65 -2.15
CA PRO A 314 17.91 12.22 -3.49
C PRO A 314 18.62 13.57 -3.56
N ASP A 315 19.30 13.86 -4.68
CA ASP A 315 19.94 15.17 -4.91
C ASP A 315 18.93 16.33 -4.93
N LYS A 316 17.65 16.03 -5.20
CA LYS A 316 16.54 16.99 -5.13
C LYS A 316 16.38 17.66 -3.76
N ILE A 317 16.99 17.10 -2.70
CA ILE A 317 17.03 17.70 -1.35
C ILE A 317 17.67 19.09 -1.32
N ASP A 318 18.57 19.39 -2.27
CA ASP A 318 19.25 20.68 -2.33
C ASP A 318 18.45 21.73 -3.11
N ASN A 319 17.25 21.37 -3.61
CA ASN A 319 16.33 22.29 -4.27
C ASN A 319 15.24 22.74 -3.27
N GLU A 320 15.32 24.00 -2.84
CA GLU A 320 14.39 24.60 -1.88
C GLU A 320 12.94 24.57 -2.37
N MET A 321 12.68 24.99 -3.62
CA MET A 321 11.33 24.93 -4.20
C MET A 321 10.76 23.50 -4.26
N ALA A 322 11.62 22.48 -4.40
CA ALA A 322 11.17 21.10 -4.37
C ALA A 322 10.75 20.65 -2.96
N MET A 323 11.40 21.17 -1.91
CA MET A 323 11.00 20.94 -0.52
C MET A 323 9.75 21.74 -0.15
N GLU A 324 9.65 23.00 -0.57
CA GLU A 324 8.48 23.85 -0.31
C GLU A 324 7.17 23.23 -0.84
N LYS A 325 7.23 22.58 -2.01
CA LYS A 325 6.08 21.83 -2.56
C LYS A 325 5.59 20.69 -1.67
N GLU A 326 6.43 20.14 -0.79
CA GLU A 326 5.96 19.16 0.19
C GLU A 326 5.10 19.81 1.27
N GLY A 327 5.25 21.13 1.51
CA GLY A 327 4.43 21.91 2.43
C GLY A 327 2.94 21.93 2.07
N ASP A 328 2.60 21.87 0.78
CA ASP A 328 1.22 21.79 0.27
C ASP A 328 0.46 20.54 0.77
N ARG A 329 1.17 19.57 1.34
CA ARG A 329 0.62 18.33 1.91
C ARG A 329 0.07 18.51 3.33
N ILE A 330 0.38 19.64 3.98
CA ILE A 330 -0.02 19.94 5.36
C ILE A 330 -1.40 20.61 5.36
N ALA A 331 -2.31 20.09 6.18
CA ALA A 331 -3.58 20.72 6.49
C ALA A 331 -3.52 21.44 7.85
N ASN A 332 -4.56 22.20 8.17
CA ASN A 332 -4.64 22.92 9.45
C ASN A 332 -4.64 21.98 10.67
N GLU A 333 -5.20 20.77 10.52
CA GLU A 333 -5.27 19.77 11.58
C GLU A 333 -4.33 18.59 11.29
N LEU A 334 -3.64 18.09 12.33
CA LEU A 334 -2.67 16.99 12.20
C LEU A 334 -3.26 15.72 11.60
N PHE A 335 -4.50 15.37 11.96
CA PHE A 335 -5.20 14.22 11.37
C PHE A 335 -5.29 14.37 9.85
N TRP A 336 -5.82 15.50 9.39
CA TRP A 336 -5.98 15.77 7.96
C TRP A 336 -4.65 15.90 7.22
N SER A 337 -3.59 16.40 7.87
CA SER A 337 -2.24 16.39 7.29
C SER A 337 -1.76 14.98 6.96
N MET A 338 -2.03 14.00 7.84
CA MET A 338 -1.64 12.62 7.58
C MET A 338 -2.47 11.99 6.46
N VAL A 339 -3.78 12.24 6.46
CA VAL A 339 -4.71 11.69 5.45
C VAL A 339 -4.46 12.30 4.08
N PHE A 340 -4.49 13.62 3.97
CA PHE A 340 -4.35 14.32 2.70
C PHE A 340 -2.91 14.33 2.20
N GLY A 341 -1.92 14.31 3.09
CA GLY A 341 -0.52 14.16 2.71
C GLY A 341 -0.24 12.80 2.05
N ALA A 342 -0.76 11.71 2.61
CA ALA A 342 -0.70 10.39 1.97
C ALA A 342 -1.44 10.38 0.62
N GLY A 343 -2.62 11.01 0.57
CA GLY A 343 -3.40 11.16 -0.66
C GLY A 343 -2.68 11.96 -1.75
N ALA A 344 -1.95 13.01 -1.38
CA ALA A 344 -1.16 13.81 -2.30
C ALA A 344 -0.03 12.99 -2.92
N VAL A 345 0.73 12.24 -2.10
CA VAL A 345 1.77 11.33 -2.58
C VAL A 345 1.20 10.27 -3.52
N TYR A 346 0.04 9.69 -3.18
CA TYR A 346 -0.63 8.73 -4.05
C TYR A 346 -1.04 9.35 -5.39
N ARG A 347 -1.63 10.55 -5.40
CA ARG A 347 -1.98 11.28 -6.65
C ARG A 347 -0.75 11.65 -7.48
N GLU A 348 0.37 11.98 -6.86
CA GLU A 348 1.63 12.20 -7.58
C GLU A 348 2.11 10.94 -8.32
N LYS A 349 1.89 9.76 -7.75
CA LYS A 349 2.18 8.49 -8.43
C LYS A 349 1.24 8.27 -9.63
N LEU A 350 -0.06 8.53 -9.47
CA LEU A 350 -1.04 8.38 -10.57
C LEU A 350 -0.67 9.24 -11.80
N ARG A 351 -0.18 10.47 -11.57
CA ARG A 351 0.27 11.39 -12.64
C ARG A 351 1.50 10.91 -13.43
N ARG A 352 2.04 9.71 -13.14
CA ARG A 352 3.17 9.12 -13.86
C ARG A 352 2.74 8.30 -15.08
N LEU A 353 1.45 8.01 -15.27
CA LEU A 353 0.96 7.03 -16.27
C LEU A 353 1.52 7.27 -17.68
N ARG A 354 1.61 8.54 -18.09
CA ARG A 354 2.11 8.96 -19.41
C ARG A 354 3.53 9.52 -19.39
N LYS A 355 4.24 9.40 -18.27
CA LYS A 355 5.61 9.88 -18.10
C LYS A 355 6.59 8.73 -18.24
N PRO A 356 7.79 8.96 -18.80
CA PRO A 356 8.83 7.94 -18.81
C PRO A 356 9.29 7.65 -17.38
N VAL A 357 9.74 6.42 -17.14
CA VAL A 357 10.39 6.04 -15.88
C VAL A 357 11.76 6.71 -15.81
N ASN A 358 11.98 7.50 -14.76
CA ASN A 358 13.28 8.11 -14.51
C ASN A 358 14.14 7.15 -13.66
N PRO A 359 15.27 6.63 -14.19
CA PRO A 359 16.11 5.68 -13.46
C PRO A 359 16.73 6.28 -12.18
N LYS A 360 16.82 7.61 -12.07
CA LYS A 360 17.37 8.31 -10.90
C LYS A 360 16.33 8.61 -9.80
N ASP A 361 15.05 8.40 -10.06
CA ASP A 361 14.03 8.66 -9.04
C ASP A 361 14.03 7.55 -7.98
N TRP A 362 13.84 7.91 -6.73
CA TRP A 362 13.75 6.91 -5.66
C TRP A 362 12.45 6.11 -5.78
N VAL A 363 12.53 4.79 -5.56
CA VAL A 363 11.34 3.95 -5.44
C VAL A 363 10.61 4.36 -4.16
N ASP A 364 9.34 4.72 -4.30
CA ASP A 364 8.35 4.84 -3.23
C ASP A 364 8.85 5.42 -1.90
N SER A 365 9.29 6.68 -1.97
CA SER A 365 9.26 7.72 -0.92
C SER A 365 9.64 7.34 0.52
N LYS A 366 10.54 6.38 0.77
CA LYS A 366 11.17 6.19 2.09
C LYS A 366 12.70 6.33 2.07
N PRO A 367 13.29 7.39 1.49
CA PRO A 367 14.73 7.55 1.43
C PRO A 367 15.38 7.70 2.82
N ALA A 368 14.64 8.21 3.81
CA ALA A 368 15.19 8.52 5.13
C ALA A 368 15.25 7.30 6.07
N LEU A 369 14.10 6.64 6.29
CA LEU A 369 13.92 5.74 7.43
C LEU A 369 13.62 4.32 6.96
N SER A 370 14.68 3.62 6.57
CA SER A 370 14.66 2.19 6.36
C SER A 370 16.01 1.63 6.80
N SER A 371 16.00 0.69 7.75
CA SER A 371 17.20 0.03 8.23
C SER A 371 17.74 -1.01 7.25
N THR A 372 17.02 -1.27 6.15
CA THR A 372 17.41 -2.25 5.13
C THR A 372 17.55 -1.59 3.76
N PRO A 373 18.61 -1.92 3.01
CA PRO A 373 18.70 -1.62 1.58
C PRO A 373 17.57 -2.27 0.80
N ILE A 374 17.12 -1.62 -0.27
CA ILE A 374 16.02 -2.06 -1.12
C ILE A 374 16.57 -2.41 -2.50
N HIS A 375 16.25 -3.60 -3.00
CA HIS A 375 16.50 -3.98 -4.38
C HIS A 375 15.18 -3.96 -5.16
N ASN A 376 15.11 -3.10 -6.18
CA ASN A 376 13.99 -3.01 -7.10
C ASN A 376 14.35 -3.73 -8.40
N TYR A 377 13.72 -4.87 -8.63
CA TYR A 377 14.04 -5.76 -9.74
C TYR A 377 13.63 -5.15 -11.09
N GLU A 378 12.53 -4.39 -11.12
CA GLU A 378 11.93 -3.85 -12.34
C GLU A 378 12.85 -2.79 -12.96
N ARG A 379 13.52 -2.00 -12.12
CA ARG A 379 14.40 -0.91 -12.55
C ARG A 379 15.89 -1.25 -12.45
N ASN A 380 16.23 -2.48 -12.07
CA ASN A 380 17.62 -2.90 -11.81
C ASN A 380 18.35 -1.92 -10.87
N LEU A 381 17.71 -1.62 -9.74
CA LEU A 381 18.07 -0.51 -8.85
C LEU A 381 18.27 -1.01 -7.42
N VAL A 382 19.39 -0.64 -6.81
CA VAL A 382 19.65 -0.76 -5.37
C VAL A 382 19.51 0.61 -4.72
N GLN A 383 18.78 0.68 -3.61
CA GLN A 383 18.67 1.88 -2.80
C GLN A 383 19.22 1.61 -1.41
N VAL A 384 20.15 2.44 -0.98
CA VAL A 384 20.73 2.45 0.36
C VAL A 384 20.17 3.67 1.10
N PRO A 385 19.23 3.48 2.04
CA PRO A 385 18.57 4.59 2.75
C PRO A 385 19.53 5.38 3.65
N PHE A 386 19.11 6.58 4.05
CA PHE A 386 19.88 7.48 4.92
C PHE A 386 20.37 6.81 6.20
N ASP A 387 19.52 6.08 6.91
CA ASP A 387 19.87 5.42 8.18
C ASP A 387 20.97 4.35 8.04
N VAL A 388 21.12 3.73 6.86
CA VAL A 388 22.18 2.75 6.60
C VAL A 388 23.53 3.43 6.36
N VAL A 389 23.52 4.72 5.99
CA VAL A 389 24.71 5.53 5.67
C VAL A 389 25.23 6.28 6.91
N ARG A 390 24.94 5.74 8.11
CA ARG A 390 25.26 6.35 9.40
C ARG A 390 25.82 5.30 10.36
N ALA A 391 26.38 5.77 11.48
CA ALA A 391 26.82 4.90 12.56
C ALA A 391 25.68 3.99 13.05
N PRO A 392 25.95 2.72 13.39
CA PRO A 392 27.27 2.08 13.42
C PRO A 392 27.71 1.45 12.09
N ILE A 393 26.93 1.59 11.00
CA ILE A 393 27.19 0.90 9.73
C ILE A 393 28.26 1.64 8.90
N ALA A 394 28.12 2.97 8.78
CA ALA A 394 29.08 3.81 8.07
C ALA A 394 29.32 5.09 8.85
N ASP A 395 30.57 5.32 9.25
CA ASP A 395 30.98 6.55 9.92
C ASP A 395 32.41 6.90 9.51
N THR A 396 32.57 8.03 8.83
CA THR A 396 33.88 8.55 8.44
C THR A 396 34.74 8.90 9.65
N ASP A 397 34.14 9.22 10.79
CA ASP A 397 34.87 9.57 12.01
C ASP A 397 35.54 8.34 12.66
N LEU A 398 35.19 7.12 12.21
CA LEU A 398 35.80 5.86 12.66
C LEU A 398 36.90 5.34 11.71
N LEU A 399 37.22 6.09 10.65
CA LEU A 399 38.29 5.73 9.70
C LEU A 399 39.67 6.24 10.13
N GLU A 400 39.74 6.98 11.24
CA GLU A 400 40.97 7.49 11.85
C GLU A 400 41.56 6.52 12.88
#